data_AF-A0A1E7ICP1-F1
#
_entry.id   AF-A0A1E7ICP1-F1
#
_cell.length_a   1.000
_cell.length_b   1.000
_cell.length_c   1.000
_cell.angle_alpha   90.00
_cell.angle_beta   90.00
_cell.angle_gamma   90.00
#
_symmetry.space_group_name_H-M   'P 1'
#
loop_
_entity.id
_entity.type
_entity.pdbx_description
1 polymer ?
#
loop_
_entity_poly.entity_id
_entity_poly.type
_entity_poly.pdbx_seq_one_letter_code
_entity_poly.pdbx_strand_id
1 'polypeptide(L)'
;MKQPPPIFDADFGVVDMYSNMWDATFARPPSRRGSIFIRIDLEQDERRFALAREMLSALITSKHGRALGLPDLLLPNLRESAEYFARHLLIPEALLDAYRVNGGKKRGFADRFQIPPQIAAVRWAD
;
A
#
# COMPACT_ATOMS: atom_id res chain seq x y z
N MET A 1 5.19 39.08 -19.31
CA MET A 1 5.74 38.18 -18.28
C MET A 1 4.65 37.86 -17.28
N LYS A 2 4.14 36.62 -17.25
CA LYS A 2 3.27 36.12 -16.17
C LYS A 2 3.53 34.63 -15.98
N GLN A 3 4.75 34.29 -15.58
CA GLN A 3 5.00 33.04 -14.88
C GLN A 3 5.05 33.40 -13.38
N PRO A 4 4.21 32.81 -12.53
CA PRO A 4 4.29 33.06 -11.10
C PRO A 4 5.65 32.57 -10.56
N PRO A 5 6.18 33.18 -9.48
CA PRO A 5 7.47 32.80 -8.91
C PRO A 5 7.49 31.33 -8.46
N PRO A 6 8.64 30.63 -8.53
CA PRO A 6 8.78 29.21 -8.15
C PRO A 6 8.41 28.90 -6.69
N ILE A 7 8.26 29.93 -5.84
CA ILE A 7 7.83 29.78 -4.45
C ILE A 7 6.39 29.25 -4.34
N PHE A 8 5.55 29.40 -5.37
CA PHE A 8 4.20 28.81 -5.39
C PHE A 8 4.17 27.32 -5.78
N ASP A 9 5.28 26.70 -6.19
CA ASP A 9 5.38 25.23 -6.25
C ASP A 9 5.41 24.59 -4.84
N ALA A 10 5.61 25.39 -3.79
CA ALA A 10 5.55 24.96 -2.41
C ALA A 10 4.11 24.82 -1.88
N ASP A 11 3.12 25.35 -2.61
CA ASP A 11 1.74 25.34 -2.18
C ASP A 11 1.03 24.06 -2.68
N PHE A 12 0.87 23.12 -1.73
CA PHE A 12 -0.20 22.11 -1.72
C PHE A 12 -0.15 21.00 -2.77
N GLY A 13 1.00 20.36 -2.94
CA GLY A 13 1.06 18.97 -3.42
C GLY A 13 0.55 17.98 -2.37
N VAL A 14 -0.69 18.13 -1.93
CA VAL A 14 -1.37 17.32 -0.91
C VAL A 14 -1.37 15.86 -1.35
N VAL A 15 -0.39 15.10 -0.88
CA VAL A 15 -0.55 13.68 -0.55
C VAL A 15 0.02 13.40 0.84
N ASP A 16 0.12 14.43 1.68
CA ASP A 16 0.58 14.31 3.07
C ASP A 16 -0.56 13.89 4.04
N MET A 17 -1.79 13.67 3.54
CA MET A 17 -2.98 13.60 4.38
C MET A 17 -3.69 12.24 4.43
N TYR A 18 -3.21 11.20 3.75
CA TYR A 18 -3.89 9.90 3.77
C TYR A 18 -3.16 8.81 4.57
N SER A 19 -1.92 9.05 4.98
CA SER A 19 -1.14 8.15 5.82
C SER A 19 -1.17 8.62 7.29
N ASN A 20 -2.31 8.44 7.94
CA ASN A 20 -2.35 8.36 9.40
C ASN A 20 -1.95 6.95 9.89
N MET A 21 -1.41 6.11 9.00
CA MET A 21 -0.89 4.80 9.33
C MET A 21 0.63 4.89 9.35
N TRP A 22 1.13 5.11 10.57
CA TRP A 22 2.49 5.52 10.94
C TRP A 22 3.64 4.65 10.39
N ASP A 23 3.35 3.54 9.73
CA ASP A 23 4.31 2.55 9.23
C ASP A 23 4.83 2.85 7.81
N ALA A 24 4.02 3.46 6.92
CA ALA A 24 4.46 3.87 5.58
C ALA A 24 3.63 5.03 5.00
N THR A 25 4.27 5.89 4.21
CA THR A 25 3.65 7.09 3.63
C THR A 25 4.03 7.27 2.17
N PHE A 26 3.04 7.40 1.28
CA PHE A 26 3.27 7.85 -0.08
C PHE A 26 3.29 9.37 -0.16
N ALA A 27 4.38 9.94 -0.67
CA ALA A 27 4.50 11.38 -0.92
C ALA A 27 4.80 11.65 -2.40
N ARG A 28 4.10 12.63 -2.98
CA ARG A 28 4.30 13.05 -4.36
C ARG A 28 4.31 14.57 -4.48
N PRO A 29 5.48 15.20 -4.63
CA PRO A 29 5.57 16.62 -4.95
C PRO A 29 5.00 16.90 -6.36
N PRO A 30 4.40 18.08 -6.61
CA PRO A 30 3.76 18.41 -7.90
C PRO A 30 4.68 18.24 -9.12
N SER A 31 5.97 18.54 -8.95
CA SER A 31 6.99 18.52 -9.99
C SER A 31 7.93 17.29 -9.97
N ARG A 32 7.71 16.33 -9.06
CA ARG A 32 8.65 15.20 -8.85
C ARG A 32 7.98 13.83 -8.95
N ARG A 33 8.82 12.80 -9.02
CA ARG A 33 8.41 11.40 -8.92
C ARG A 33 7.81 11.15 -7.53
N GLY A 34 6.74 10.36 -7.48
CA GLY A 34 6.18 9.86 -6.22
C GLY A 34 7.15 8.89 -5.55
N SER A 35 7.19 8.89 -4.23
CA SER A 35 8.02 8.02 -3.40
C SER A 35 7.19 7.44 -2.26
N ILE A 36 7.48 6.20 -1.88
CA ILE A 36 6.94 5.59 -0.66
C ILE A 36 8.06 5.57 0.38
N PHE A 37 7.78 6.12 1.54
CA PHE A 37 8.66 6.09 2.70
C PHE A 37 8.13 5.05 3.68
N ILE A 38 9.03 4.21 4.21
CA ILE A 38 8.69 3.19 5.20
C ILE A 38 9.55 3.42 6.42
N ARG A 39 8.98 3.21 7.61
CA ARG A 39 9.74 3.26 8.86
C ARG A 39 10.88 2.24 8.87
N ILE A 40 12.08 2.72 9.24
CA ILE A 40 13.31 1.92 9.21
C ILE A 40 13.40 0.91 10.36
N ASP A 41 12.66 1.14 11.43
CA ASP A 41 12.63 0.32 12.64
C ASP A 41 11.60 -0.82 12.59
N LEU A 42 10.82 -0.91 11.49
CA LEU A 42 9.94 -2.06 11.26
C LEU A 42 10.76 -3.30 10.93
N GLU A 43 10.30 -4.43 11.49
CA GLU A 43 10.75 -5.75 11.11
C GLU A 43 10.48 -6.01 9.62
N GLN A 44 11.19 -6.96 9.04
CA GLN A 44 11.19 -7.16 7.58
C GLN A 44 9.79 -7.49 7.02
N ASP A 45 9.02 -8.30 7.73
CA ASP A 45 7.66 -8.71 7.36
C ASP A 45 6.66 -7.55 7.48
N GLU A 46 6.74 -6.77 8.55
CA GLU A 46 5.96 -5.55 8.75
C GLU A 46 6.25 -4.51 7.67
N ARG A 47 7.54 -4.30 7.36
CA ARG A 47 7.99 -3.38 6.32
C ARG A 47 7.45 -3.77 4.95
N ARG A 48 7.49 -5.06 4.62
CA ARG A 48 6.97 -5.59 3.35
C ARG A 48 5.47 -5.38 3.24
N PHE A 49 4.73 -5.62 4.32
CA PHE A 49 3.29 -5.40 4.34
C PHE A 49 2.92 -3.91 4.25
N ALA A 50 3.59 -3.05 5.01
CA ALA A 50 3.39 -1.61 5.00
C ALA A 50 3.63 -1.02 3.59
N LEU A 51 4.70 -1.46 2.91
CA LEU A 51 4.97 -1.08 1.52
C LEU A 51 3.83 -1.51 0.59
N ALA A 52 3.42 -2.78 0.65
CA ALA A 52 2.36 -3.31 -0.21
C ALA A 52 1.03 -2.57 -0.03
N ARG A 53 0.70 -2.22 1.21
CA ARG A 53 -0.48 -1.41 1.54
C ARG A 53 -0.40 0.00 0.93
N GLU A 54 0.76 0.65 1.08
CA GLU A 54 0.96 2.02 0.61
C GLU A 54 1.06 2.13 -0.93
N MET A 55 1.32 1.03 -1.62
CA MET A 55 1.22 0.99 -3.08
C MET A 55 -0.20 1.30 -3.59
N LEU A 56 -1.26 1.02 -2.81
CA LEU A 56 -2.61 1.40 -3.20
C LEU A 56 -2.75 2.93 -3.29
N SER A 57 -2.21 3.67 -2.31
CA SER A 57 -2.19 5.13 -2.33
C SER A 57 -1.53 5.68 -3.60
N ALA A 58 -0.43 5.07 -4.03
CA ALA A 58 0.25 5.44 -5.27
C ALA A 58 -0.61 5.13 -6.52
N LEU A 59 -1.32 4.01 -6.54
CA LEU A 59 -2.19 3.61 -7.64
C LEU A 59 -3.41 4.53 -7.78
N ILE A 60 -4.14 4.81 -6.69
CA ILE A 60 -5.35 5.64 -6.75
C ILE A 60 -5.02 7.09 -7.12
N THR A 61 -3.87 7.60 -6.69
CA THR A 61 -3.41 8.97 -7.00
C THR A 61 -2.71 9.07 -8.36
N SER A 62 -2.51 7.95 -9.07
CA SER A 62 -1.92 7.96 -10.41
C SER A 62 -2.87 8.58 -11.45
N LYS A 63 -2.33 9.02 -12.60
CA LYS A 63 -3.16 9.57 -13.70
C LYS A 63 -4.22 8.55 -14.13
N HIS A 64 -3.84 7.28 -14.23
CA HIS A 64 -4.74 6.21 -14.64
C HIS A 64 -5.76 5.88 -13.55
N GLY A 65 -5.34 5.79 -12.28
CA GLY A 65 -6.25 5.55 -11.15
C GLY A 65 -7.30 6.64 -11.01
N ARG A 66 -6.93 7.91 -11.18
CA ARG A 66 -7.89 9.02 -11.25
C ARG A 66 -8.83 8.92 -12.44
N ALA A 67 -8.34 8.55 -13.62
CA ALA A 67 -9.19 8.36 -14.80
C ALA A 67 -10.19 7.21 -14.64
N LEU A 68 -9.88 6.22 -13.80
CA LEU A 68 -10.77 5.11 -13.44
C LEU A 68 -11.72 5.45 -12.28
N GLY A 69 -11.65 6.64 -11.69
CA GLY A 69 -12.47 7.02 -10.52
C GLY A 69 -12.08 6.28 -9.23
N LEU A 70 -10.88 5.68 -9.16
CA LEU A 70 -10.44 4.93 -7.96
C LEU A 70 -10.41 5.77 -6.68
N PRO A 71 -10.03 7.07 -6.69
CA PRO A 71 -10.11 7.88 -5.47
C PRO A 71 -11.51 7.91 -4.89
N ASP A 72 -12.53 8.20 -5.70
CA ASP A 72 -13.90 8.35 -5.23
C ASP A 72 -14.46 7.03 -4.69
N LEU A 73 -14.06 5.91 -5.31
CA LEU A 73 -14.47 4.57 -4.90
C LEU A 73 -13.82 4.12 -3.59
N LEU A 74 -12.52 4.39 -3.40
CA LEU A 74 -11.72 3.75 -2.37
C LEU A 74 -11.42 4.65 -1.17
N LEU A 75 -11.41 5.98 -1.33
CA LEU A 75 -11.12 6.90 -0.23
C LEU A 75 -12.05 6.72 0.99
N PRO A 76 -13.37 6.46 0.85
CA PRO A 76 -14.24 6.23 2.01
C PRO A 76 -13.79 5.06 2.91
N ASN A 77 -13.21 4.02 2.30
CA ASN A 77 -12.76 2.80 2.99
C ASN A 77 -11.26 2.56 2.75
N LEU A 78 -10.45 3.62 2.69
CA LEU A 78 -9.07 3.54 2.19
C LEU A 78 -8.23 2.53 2.96
N ARG A 79 -8.34 2.56 4.30
CA ARG A 79 -7.59 1.65 5.17
C ARG A 79 -7.92 0.19 4.89
N GLU A 80 -9.20 -0.16 4.91
CA GLU A 80 -9.67 -1.53 4.69
C GLU A 80 -9.33 -2.00 3.27
N SER A 81 -9.51 -1.12 2.28
CA SER A 81 -9.17 -1.38 0.88
C SER A 81 -7.67 -1.62 0.71
N ALA A 82 -6.83 -0.83 1.39
CA ALA A 82 -5.38 -0.97 1.32
C ALA A 82 -4.89 -2.24 2.02
N GLU A 83 -5.46 -2.59 3.18
CA GLU A 83 -5.15 -3.84 3.88
C GLU A 83 -5.58 -5.05 3.05
N TYR A 84 -6.78 -5.03 2.47
CA TYR A 84 -7.27 -6.08 1.56
C TYR A 84 -6.36 -6.21 0.33
N PHE A 85 -6.04 -5.08 -0.31
CA PHE A 85 -5.13 -5.01 -1.46
C PHE A 85 -3.77 -5.62 -1.12
N ALA A 86 -3.17 -5.24 0.00
CA ALA A 86 -1.86 -5.74 0.42
C ALA A 86 -1.86 -7.26 0.63
N ARG A 87 -2.91 -7.81 1.26
CA ARG A 87 -3.04 -9.27 1.47
C ARG A 87 -3.07 -10.03 0.14
N HIS A 88 -3.83 -9.52 -0.83
CA HIS A 88 -3.99 -10.16 -2.14
C HIS A 88 -2.81 -9.91 -3.09
N LEU A 89 -2.11 -8.78 -2.94
CA LEU A 89 -0.89 -8.49 -3.67
C LEU A 89 0.26 -9.40 -3.23
N LEU A 90 0.44 -9.56 -1.91
CA LEU A 90 1.53 -10.37 -1.36
C LEU A 90 1.24 -11.88 -1.42
N ILE A 91 -0.04 -12.25 -1.34
CA ILE A 91 -0.49 -13.63 -1.40
C ILE A 91 -1.69 -13.75 -2.37
N PRO A 92 -1.43 -13.71 -3.69
CA PRO A 92 -2.46 -13.98 -4.70
C PRO A 92 -3.04 -15.39 -4.54
N GLU A 93 -4.28 -15.58 -4.98
CA GLU A 93 -4.99 -16.86 -4.83
C GLU A 93 -4.19 -18.03 -5.42
N ALA A 94 -3.62 -17.84 -6.61
CA ALA A 94 -2.79 -18.86 -7.26
C ALA A 94 -1.57 -19.29 -6.41
N LEU A 95 -0.96 -18.38 -5.63
CA LEU A 95 0.14 -18.73 -4.72
C LEU A 95 -0.36 -19.42 -3.46
N LEU A 96 -1.53 -19.01 -2.96
CA LEU A 96 -2.18 -19.66 -1.81
C LEU A 96 -2.56 -21.11 -2.15
N ASP A 97 -3.16 -21.32 -3.32
CA ASP A 97 -3.51 -22.64 -3.84
C ASP A 97 -2.28 -23.52 -4.00
N ALA A 98 -1.23 -23.00 -4.64
CA ALA A 98 0.03 -23.72 -4.78
C ALA A 98 0.63 -24.09 -3.42
N TYR A 99 0.58 -23.20 -2.43
CA TYR A 99 1.05 -23.50 -1.07
C TYR A 99 0.23 -24.63 -0.43
N ARG A 100 -1.10 -24.59 -0.54
CA ARG A 100 -2.01 -25.61 -0.01
C ARG A 100 -1.81 -26.97 -0.67
N VAL A 101 -1.72 -27.02 -2.00
CA VAL A 101 -1.48 -28.25 -2.78
C VAL A 101 -0.15 -28.91 -2.41
N ASN A 102 0.87 -28.12 -2.10
CA ASN A 102 2.17 -28.62 -1.63
C ASN A 102 2.20 -28.96 -0.13
N GLY A 103 1.03 -29.17 0.50
CA GLY A 103 0.92 -29.58 1.90
C GLY A 103 1.09 -28.45 2.91
N GLY A 104 1.17 -27.19 2.47
CA GLY A 104 1.26 -26.01 3.31
C GLY A 104 0.12 -25.93 4.32
N LYS A 105 0.46 -25.59 5.57
CA LYS A 105 -0.50 -25.49 6.68
C LYS A 105 -0.58 -24.06 7.18
N LYS A 106 -1.62 -23.75 7.95
CA LYS A 106 -1.75 -22.48 8.68
C LYS A 106 -0.52 -22.21 9.56
N ARG A 107 -0.03 -23.26 10.23
CA ARG A 107 1.26 -23.22 10.95
C ARG A 107 2.39 -23.09 9.93
N GLY A 108 3.15 -21.99 10.01
CA GLY A 108 4.21 -21.64 9.06
C GLY A 108 3.76 -20.78 7.87
N PHE A 109 2.47 -20.42 7.79
CA PHE A 109 1.96 -19.58 6.70
C PHE A 109 2.57 -18.16 6.74
N ALA A 110 2.59 -17.53 7.92
CA ALA A 110 3.19 -16.21 8.12
C ALA A 110 4.67 -16.20 7.70
N ASP A 111 5.45 -17.18 8.17
CA ASP A 111 6.87 -17.31 7.85
C ASP A 111 7.10 -17.55 6.37
N ARG A 112 6.29 -18.42 5.74
CA ARG A 112 6.44 -18.76 4.32
C ARG A 112 6.26 -17.54 3.43
N PHE A 113 5.27 -16.71 3.74
CA PHE A 113 4.96 -15.53 2.95
C PHE A 113 5.64 -14.26 3.46
N GLN A 114 6.38 -14.34 4.58
CA GLN A 114 7.06 -13.23 5.24
C GLN A 114 6.12 -12.02 5.43
N ILE A 115 5.00 -12.26 6.11
CA ILE A 115 4.01 -11.25 6.48
C ILE A 115 3.66 -11.36 7.97
N PRO A 116 3.17 -10.28 8.60
CA PRO A 116 2.87 -10.31 10.03
C PRO A 116 1.84 -11.40 10.39
N PRO A 117 1.98 -12.09 11.53
CA PRO A 117 1.11 -13.21 11.91
C PRO A 117 -0.38 -12.89 11.91
N GLN A 118 -0.76 -11.69 12.35
CA GLN A 118 -2.14 -11.21 12.36
C GLN A 118 -2.72 -11.07 10.96
N ILE A 119 -1.91 -10.61 9.99
CA ILE A 119 -2.32 -10.47 8.59
C ILE A 119 -2.43 -11.86 7.95
N ALA A 120 -1.49 -12.75 8.25
CA ALA A 120 -1.49 -14.12 7.78
C ALA A 120 -2.73 -14.88 8.27
N ALA A 121 -3.16 -14.65 9.51
CA ALA A 121 -4.36 -15.24 10.07
C ALA A 121 -5.63 -14.82 9.31
N VAL A 122 -5.73 -13.55 8.92
CA VAL A 122 -6.85 -13.03 8.11
C VAL A 122 -6.80 -13.61 6.71
N ARG A 123 -5.67 -13.53 6.01
CA ARG A 123 -5.56 -14.02 4.62
C ARG A 123 -5.78 -15.53 4.50
N TRP A 124 -5.46 -16.30 5.54
CA TRP A 124 -5.73 -17.73 5.55
C TRP A 124 -7.24 -18.05 5.64
N ALA A 125 -8.03 -17.14 6.22
CA ALA A 125 -9.46 -17.27 6.44
C ALA A 125 -10.31 -16.64 5.32
N ASP A 126 -9.76 -15.67 4.59
CA ASP A 126 -10.29 -15.17 3.31
C ASP A 126 -10.46 -16.33 2.30
#